data_AF-A0A519VWB6-F1
#
_entry.id   AF-A0A519VWB6-F1
#
_cell.length_a   1.000
_cell.length_b   1.000
_cell.length_c   1.000
_cell.angle_alpha   90.00
_cell.angle_beta   90.00
_cell.angle_gamma   90.00
#
_symmetry.space_group_name_H-M   'P 1'
#
loop_
_entity.id
_entity.type
_entity.pdbx_description
1 polymer ?
#
loop_
_entity_poly.entity_id
_entity_poly.type
_entity_poly.pdbx_seq_one_letter_code
_entity_poly.pdbx_strand_id
1 'polypeptide(L)'
;MSTILKFSEKNVIGFWFAEVTPIQKYKIKMNPSLWVACQQVSKEFKAPSGISNPKQYRKSDKVAFAKLVLVRLAAKEIASQQDIFKLV
;
A
#
# COMPACT_ATOMS: atom_id res chain seq x y z
N MET A 1 11.73 -18.02 -6.02
CA MET A 1 10.89 -16.97 -6.65
C MET A 1 10.75 -15.79 -5.69
N SER A 2 11.54 -14.74 -5.90
CA SER A 2 11.47 -13.53 -5.07
C SER A 2 10.17 -12.78 -5.38
N THR A 3 9.26 -12.68 -4.42
CA THR A 3 7.89 -12.13 -4.59
C THR A 3 7.83 -10.70 -4.07
N ILE A 4 8.82 -9.90 -4.46
CA ILE A 4 8.74 -8.45 -4.30
C ILE A 4 7.70 -7.97 -5.31
N LEU A 5 6.59 -7.45 -4.81
CA LEU A 5 5.49 -6.99 -5.65
C LEU A 5 5.91 -5.70 -6.34
N LYS A 6 5.78 -5.65 -7.67
CA LYS A 6 5.88 -4.38 -8.41
C LYS A 6 4.78 -3.44 -7.91
N PHE A 7 5.17 -2.25 -7.49
CA PHE A 7 4.24 -1.22 -7.03
C PHE A 7 3.32 -0.79 -8.18
N SER A 8 2.07 -1.27 -8.12
CA SER A 8 1.01 -0.94 -9.08
C SER A 8 -0.33 -1.03 -8.37
N GLU A 9 -1.34 -0.30 -8.87
CA GLU A 9 -2.66 -0.23 -8.24
C GLU A 9 -3.27 -1.63 -8.06
N LYS A 10 -3.22 -2.47 -9.09
CA LYS A 10 -3.75 -3.84 -9.05
C LYS A 10 -3.08 -4.68 -7.97
N ASN A 11 -1.76 -4.58 -7.84
CA ASN A 11 -1.01 -5.33 -6.83
C ASN A 11 -1.28 -4.82 -5.42
N VAL A 12 -1.40 -3.50 -5.23
CA VAL A 12 -1.77 -2.92 -3.93
C VAL A 12 -3.17 -3.36 -3.52
N ILE A 13 -4.13 -3.32 -4.45
CA ILE A 13 -5.52 -3.75 -4.19
C ILE A 13 -5.55 -5.25 -3.83
N GLY A 14 -4.91 -6.08 -4.65
CA GLY A 14 -4.83 -7.53 -4.42
C GLY A 14 -3.95 -7.92 -3.22
N PHE A 15 -3.15 -7.00 -2.70
CA PHE A 15 -2.38 -7.19 -1.47
C PHE A 15 -3.21 -6.78 -0.25
N TRP A 16 -3.76 -5.57 -0.21
CA TRP A 16 -4.40 -5.05 0.99
C TRP A 16 -5.82 -5.61 1.22
N PHE A 17 -6.59 -5.79 0.15
CA PHE A 17 -7.98 -6.26 0.24
C PHE A 17 -8.14 -7.77 0.03
N ALA A 18 -7.05 -8.52 -0.02
CA ALA A 18 -7.10 -9.98 -0.09
C ALA A 18 -7.52 -10.60 1.24
N GLU A 19 -8.09 -11.80 1.15
CA GLU A 19 -8.40 -12.60 2.32
C GLU A 19 -7.14 -13.00 3.09
N VAL A 20 -7.30 -13.18 4.41
CA VAL A 20 -6.21 -13.58 5.30
C VAL A 20 -5.90 -15.06 5.08
N THR A 21 -5.02 -15.32 4.12
CA THR A 21 -4.50 -16.66 3.80
C THR A 21 -3.03 -16.80 4.22
N PRO A 22 -2.49 -18.03 4.36
CA PRO A 22 -1.06 -18.23 4.59
C PRO A 22 -0.17 -17.56 3.52
N ILE A 23 -0.61 -17.61 2.26
CA ILE A 23 0.05 -16.93 1.13
C ILE A 23 0.06 -15.41 1.35
N GLN A 24 -1.04 -14.85 1.87
CA GLN A 24 -1.11 -13.43 2.17
C GLN A 24 -0.16 -13.03 3.31
N LYS A 25 -0.08 -13.83 4.37
CA LYS A 25 0.91 -13.61 5.46
C LYS A 25 2.34 -13.64 4.94
N TYR A 26 2.65 -14.55 4.01
CA TYR A 26 3.95 -14.60 3.34
C TYR A 26 4.22 -13.33 2.50
N LYS A 27 3.26 -12.88 1.69
CA LYS A 27 3.38 -11.63 0.92
C LYS A 27 3.65 -10.42 1.82
N ILE A 28 2.98 -10.33 2.98
CA ILE A 28 3.19 -9.27 3.97
C ILE A 28 4.63 -9.30 4.49
N LYS A 29 5.14 -10.48 4.86
CA LYS A 29 6.54 -10.64 5.31
C LYS A 29 7.54 -10.21 4.24
N MET A 30 7.27 -10.50 2.97
CA MET A 30 8.16 -10.16 1.86
C MET A 30 8.09 -8.68 1.43
N ASN A 31 7.04 -7.95 1.82
CA ASN A 31 6.80 -6.57 1.37
C ASN A 31 6.47 -5.65 2.58
N PRO A 32 7.37 -5.50 3.56
CA PRO A 32 7.11 -4.75 4.78
C PRO A 32 6.85 -3.25 4.52
N SER A 33 7.57 -2.64 3.56
CA SER A 33 7.37 -1.23 3.20
C SER A 33 5.96 -0.98 2.66
N LEU A 34 5.46 -1.87 1.79
CA LEU A 34 4.10 -1.81 1.27
C LEU A 34 3.06 -2.01 2.39
N TRP A 35 3.30 -2.97 3.28
CA TRP A 35 2.43 -3.20 4.43
C TRP A 35 2.29 -1.95 5.31
N VAL A 36 3.42 -1.34 5.70
CA VAL A 36 3.43 -0.13 6.52
C VAL A 36 2.72 1.03 5.80
N ALA A 37 2.96 1.21 4.50
CA ALA A 37 2.28 2.26 3.73
C ALA A 37 0.76 2.06 3.69
N CYS A 38 0.29 0.84 3.44
CA CYS A 38 -1.14 0.52 3.49
C CYS A 38 -1.74 0.77 4.88
N GLN A 39 -1.04 0.37 5.96
CA GLN A 39 -1.50 0.63 7.32
C GLN A 39 -1.59 2.13 7.63
N GLN A 40 -0.64 2.93 7.16
CA GLN A 40 -0.66 4.39 7.35
C GLN A 40 -1.85 5.01 6.60
N VAL A 41 -1.98 4.70 5.31
CA VAL A 41 -3.08 5.22 4.49
C VAL A 41 -4.44 4.78 5.06
N SER A 42 -4.58 3.54 5.54
CA SER A 42 -5.84 3.06 6.12
C SER A 42 -6.32 3.84 7.34
N LYS A 43 -5.45 4.57 8.06
CA LYS A 43 -5.85 5.39 9.22
C LYS A 43 -6.43 6.74 8.81
N GLU A 44 -5.95 7.30 7.69
CA GLU A 44 -6.30 8.65 7.22
C GLU A 44 -7.24 8.63 6.01
N PHE A 45 -7.39 7.48 5.34
CA PHE A 45 -8.14 7.36 4.11
C PHE A 45 -9.63 7.59 4.32
N LYS A 46 -10.17 8.54 3.57
CA LYS A 46 -11.61 8.76 3.42
C LYS A 46 -12.03 8.26 2.05
N ALA A 47 -12.88 7.24 2.01
CA ALA A 47 -13.39 6.73 0.75
C ALA A 47 -14.24 7.80 0.04
N PRO A 48 -14.07 8.00 -1.28
CA PRO A 48 -14.87 8.98 -2.02
C PRO A 48 -16.37 8.61 -2.05
N SER A 49 -16.71 7.33 -1.88
CA SER A 49 -18.09 6.88 -1.73
C SER A 49 -18.72 7.17 -0.36
N GLY A 50 -17.93 7.64 0.62
CA GLY A 50 -18.37 7.80 2.01
C GLY A 50 -18.38 6.51 2.84
N ILE A 51 -18.06 5.36 2.24
CA ILE A 51 -18.01 4.08 2.98
C ILE A 51 -16.81 4.09 3.95
N SER A 52 -17.07 3.82 5.23
CA SER A 52 -16.00 3.77 6.25
C SER A 52 -15.36 2.39 6.36
N ASN A 53 -16.10 1.30 6.06
CA ASN A 53 -15.61 -0.06 6.21
C ASN A 53 -14.82 -0.53 4.96
N PRO A 54 -13.50 -0.83 5.08
CA PRO A 54 -12.68 -1.30 3.97
C PRO A 54 -13.20 -2.56 3.26
N LYS A 55 -13.94 -3.42 3.98
CA LYS A 55 -14.55 -4.64 3.39
C LYS A 55 -15.67 -4.32 2.41
N GLN A 56 -16.29 -3.15 2.55
CA GLN A 56 -17.41 -2.69 1.73
C GLN A 56 -16.98 -1.71 0.63
N TYR A 57 -15.68 -1.41 0.52
CA TYR A 57 -15.16 -0.49 -0.48
C TYR A 57 -15.53 -0.91 -1.90
N ARG A 58 -16.07 0.04 -2.66
CA ARG A 58 -16.32 -0.13 -4.09
C ARG A 58 -15.01 -0.15 -4.85
N LYS A 59 -15.06 -0.54 -6.12
CA LYS A 59 -13.89 -0.54 -7.01
C LYS A 59 -13.21 0.84 -7.04
N SER A 60 -13.98 1.92 -7.09
CA SER A 60 -13.48 3.31 -7.04
C SER A 60 -12.68 3.60 -5.77
N ASP A 61 -13.19 3.15 -4.62
CA ASP A 61 -12.56 3.38 -3.31
C ASP A 61 -11.25 2.60 -3.20
N LYS A 62 -11.23 1.35 -3.66
CA LYS A 62 -10.03 0.50 -3.70
C LYS A 62 -8.95 1.11 -4.59
N VAL A 63 -9.32 1.67 -5.74
CA VAL A 63 -8.39 2.37 -6.65
C VAL A 63 -7.86 3.65 -6.01
N ALA A 64 -8.73 4.48 -5.42
CA ALA A 64 -8.31 5.70 -4.72
C ALA A 64 -7.35 5.41 -3.56
N PHE A 65 -7.65 4.38 -2.77
CA PHE A 65 -6.78 3.88 -1.72
C PHE A 65 -5.40 3.48 -2.27
N ALA A 66 -5.39 2.66 -3.32
CA ALA A 66 -4.15 2.17 -3.92
C ALA A 66 -3.29 3.30 -4.48
N LYS A 67 -3.90 4.31 -5.13
CA LYS A 67 -3.18 5.50 -5.60
C LYS A 67 -2.50 6.25 -4.46
N LEU A 68 -3.20 6.48 -3.35
CA LEU A 68 -2.62 7.16 -2.19
C LEU A 68 -1.46 6.36 -1.57
N VAL A 69 -1.58 5.03 -1.50
CA VAL A 69 -0.47 4.17 -1.06
C VAL A 69 0.75 4.33 -1.96
N LEU A 70 0.57 4.33 -3.28
CA LEU A 70 1.67 4.49 -4.23
C LEU A 70 2.34 5.86 -4.11
N VAL A 71 1.56 6.94 -3.95
CA VAL A 71 2.09 8.29 -3.71
C VAL A 71 2.95 8.31 -2.44
N ARG A 72 2.48 7.65 -1.36
CA ARG A 72 3.21 7.61 -0.09
C ARG A 72 4.49 6.78 -0.16
N LEU A 73 4.48 5.70 -0.94
CA LEU A 73 5.68 4.91 -1.20
C LEU A 73 6.70 5.69 -2.03
N ALA A 74 6.27 6.36 -3.10
CA ALA A 74 7.15 7.18 -3.93
C ALA A 74 7.76 8.35 -3.12
N ALA A 75 6.97 9.00 -2.27
CA ALA A 75 7.46 10.06 -1.38
C ALA A 75 8.52 9.54 -0.38
N LYS A 76 8.36 8.31 0.12
CA LYS A 76 9.36 7.66 0.99
C LYS A 76 10.66 7.33 0.25
N GLU A 77 10.58 6.87 -0.99
CA GLU A 77 11.77 6.58 -1.82
C GLU A 77 12.56 7.86 -2.10
N ILE A 78 11.87 8.96 -2.43
CA ILE A 78 12.49 10.27 -2.62
C ILE A 78 13.15 10.77 -1.33
N ALA A 79 12.46 10.69 -0.18
CA ALA A 79 13.03 11.11 1.10
C ALA A 79 14.26 10.27 1.49
N SER A 80 14.23 8.96 1.23
CA SER A 80 15.36 8.07 1.50
C SER A 80 16.58 8.37 0.63
N GLN A 81 16.38 8.82 -0.62
CA GLN A 81 17.48 9.30 -1.47
C GLN A 81 18.06 10.63 -0.94
N GLN A 82 17.21 11.50 -0.39
CA GLN A 82 17.61 12.82 0.08
C GLN A 82 18.42 12.77 1.40
N ASP A 83 18.18 11.76 2.25
CA ASP A 83 19.03 11.49 3.42
C ASP A 83 20.43 10.97 3.02
N ILE A 84 20.55 10.20 1.94
CA ILE A 84 21.84 9.70 1.44
C ILE A 84 22.72 10.87 0.96
N PHE A 85 22.14 11.89 0.34
CA PHE A 85 22.88 13.07 -0.13
C PHE A 85 23.25 14.09 0.97
N LYS A 86 22.76 13.91 2.21
CA LYS A 86 23.17 14.76 3.35
C LYS A 86 24.36 14.20 4.14
N LEU A 87 24.84 13.01 3.78
CA LEU A 87 25.94 12.29 4.44
C LEU A 87 27.25 12.29 3.65
N VAL A 88 27.35 13.08 2.57
CA VAL A 88 28.56 13.28 1.76
C VAL A 88 29.04 14.72 1.85
#